data_AF-G4TNM9-F1
#
_entry.id   AF-G4TNM9-F1
#
_cell.length_a   1.000
_cell.length_b   1.000
_cell.length_c   1.000
_cell.angle_alpha   90.00
_cell.angle_beta   90.00
_cell.angle_gamma   90.00
#
_symmetry.space_group_name_H-M   'P 1'
#
loop_
_entity.id
_entity.type
_entity.pdbx_description
1 polymer ?
#
loop_
_entity_poly.entity_id
_entity_poly.type
_entity_poly.pdbx_seq_one_letter_code
_entity_poly.pdbx_strand_id
1 'polypeptide(L)'
;MEILSVTGGVMRAVSGLRAATQHKSLEQEIRGRMNDIRRFLMAFSVPIQDSAPHIYISSLPFSPQKSVLHTEGLKEYMNSLIVTRGLEETFRELPRTLLGHQGSVTAVSFSPDGTRIVSGSLDRTIRQWDAETGQPLGEPLQGHEYSVNAVAFSPDGTRIVSGSSDSTIRQWDAETGQPSGEPLQGHEYSVNAVAFSPDGTRIISGSWDSTIRQWDAETGQPLGEPLQGHEYSVNAVACSPDGTQVVSDSIGTTIQISSSDNGESILNISLICSVSLL
;
A
#
# COMPACT_ATOMS: atom_id res chain seq x y z
N MET A 1 -24.25 12.67 4.95
CA MET A 1 -23.48 12.75 3.69
C MET A 1 -23.08 14.18 3.35
N GLU A 2 -23.90 15.17 3.69
CA GLU A 2 -23.65 16.60 3.43
C GLU A 2 -22.29 17.10 3.96
N ILE A 3 -21.94 16.75 5.20
CA ILE A 3 -20.64 17.08 5.79
C ILE A 3 -19.49 16.41 5.03
N LEU A 4 -19.68 15.20 4.50
CA LEU A 4 -18.62 14.41 3.86
C LEU A 4 -18.21 14.97 2.50
N SER A 5 -19.17 15.49 1.73
CA SER A 5 -18.90 16.17 0.46
C SER A 5 -18.12 17.47 0.70
N VAL A 6 -18.61 18.31 1.61
CA VAL A 6 -17.99 19.62 1.93
C VAL A 6 -16.58 19.49 2.51
N THR A 7 -16.29 18.42 3.27
CA THR A 7 -14.98 18.23 3.90
C THR A 7 -14.03 17.34 3.11
N GLY A 8 -14.38 16.89 1.89
CA GLY A 8 -13.61 15.85 1.17
C GLY A 8 -13.47 14.56 2.00
N GLY A 9 -14.40 14.30 2.91
CA GLY A 9 -14.31 13.28 3.95
C GLY A 9 -14.89 11.93 3.56
N VAL A 10 -15.35 11.76 2.31
CA VAL A 10 -16.03 10.54 1.85
C VAL A 10 -15.17 9.29 2.09
N MET A 11 -13.88 9.34 1.73
CA MET A 11 -12.98 8.20 1.93
C MET A 11 -12.70 7.93 3.41
N ARG A 12 -12.61 8.96 4.25
CA ARG A 12 -12.48 8.80 5.70
C ARG A 12 -13.72 8.13 6.31
N ALA A 13 -14.92 8.51 5.85
CA ALA A 13 -16.15 7.87 6.29
C ALA A 13 -16.25 6.42 5.83
N VAL A 14 -15.87 6.13 4.59
CA VAL A 14 -15.76 4.76 4.07
C VAL A 14 -14.85 3.90 4.95
N SER A 15 -13.64 4.37 5.26
CA SER A 15 -12.69 3.67 6.13
C SER A 15 -13.23 3.52 7.57
N GLY A 16 -13.86 4.56 8.11
CA GLY A 16 -14.50 4.51 9.43
C GLY A 16 -15.63 3.49 9.50
N LEU A 17 -16.49 3.42 8.47
CA LEU A 17 -17.55 2.41 8.36
C LEU A 17 -16.97 1.00 8.28
N ARG A 18 -15.89 0.81 7.52
CA ARG A 18 -15.17 -0.48 7.44
C ARG A 18 -14.67 -0.89 8.83
N ALA A 19 -13.97 -0.01 9.53
CA ALA A 19 -13.46 -0.29 10.87
C ALA A 19 -14.59 -0.63 11.86
N ALA A 20 -15.67 0.15 11.85
CA ALA A 20 -16.80 -0.05 12.74
C ALA A 20 -17.54 -1.38 12.47
N THR A 21 -17.67 -1.81 11.21
CA THR A 21 -18.30 -3.10 10.86
C THR A 21 -17.51 -4.33 11.30
N GLN A 22 -16.21 -4.18 11.61
CA GLN A 22 -15.37 -5.26 12.13
C GLN A 22 -15.57 -5.50 13.64
N HIS A 23 -16.23 -4.58 14.35
CA HIS A 23 -16.46 -4.73 15.78
C HIS A 23 -17.42 -5.89 16.08
N LYS A 24 -17.02 -6.83 16.95
CA LYS A 24 -17.79 -8.08 17.19
C LYS A 24 -19.13 -7.87 17.90
N SER A 25 -19.28 -6.78 18.66
CA SER A 25 -20.53 -6.47 19.37
C SER A 25 -21.62 -5.84 18.49
N LEU A 26 -21.31 -5.52 17.23
CA LEU A 26 -22.25 -4.88 16.34
C LEU A 26 -23.27 -5.89 15.82
N GLU A 27 -24.55 -5.61 16.05
CA GLU A 27 -25.69 -6.40 15.57
C GLU A 27 -25.64 -6.61 14.06
N GLN A 28 -26.09 -7.77 13.59
CA GLN A 28 -26.02 -8.14 12.17
C GLN A 28 -26.81 -7.20 11.26
N GLU A 29 -27.96 -6.71 11.70
CA GLU A 29 -28.76 -5.75 10.92
C GLU A 29 -28.00 -4.42 10.74
N ILE A 30 -27.49 -3.86 11.84
CA ILE A 30 -26.71 -2.61 11.82
C ILE A 30 -25.46 -2.79 10.95
N ARG A 31 -24.77 -3.93 11.07
CA ARG A 31 -23.63 -4.28 10.22
C ARG A 31 -24.01 -4.33 8.74
N GLY A 32 -25.16 -4.92 8.42
CA GLY A 32 -25.71 -4.97 7.07
C GLY A 32 -25.94 -3.56 6.50
N ARG A 33 -26.62 -2.70 7.26
CA ARG A 33 -26.87 -1.30 6.89
C ARG A 33 -25.58 -0.50 6.68
N MET A 34 -24.62 -0.63 7.60
CA MET A 34 -23.33 0.06 7.49
C MET A 34 -22.53 -0.42 6.28
N ASN A 35 -22.55 -1.71 5.97
CA ASN A 35 -21.93 -2.25 4.77
C ASN A 35 -22.60 -1.76 3.49
N ASP A 36 -23.92 -1.65 3.49
CA ASP A 36 -24.69 -1.12 2.36
C ASP A 36 -24.37 0.36 2.11
N ILE A 37 -24.33 1.17 3.18
CA ILE A 37 -23.90 2.58 3.12
C ILE A 37 -22.46 2.69 2.64
N ARG A 38 -21.56 1.86 3.18
CA ARG A 38 -20.16 1.84 2.77
C ARG A 38 -20.02 1.58 1.26
N ARG A 39 -20.74 0.57 0.73
CA ARG A 39 -20.73 0.24 -0.70
C ARG A 39 -21.35 1.33 -1.56
N PHE A 40 -22.41 1.98 -1.08
CA PHE A 40 -23.00 3.12 -1.77
C PHE A 40 -22.02 4.30 -1.87
N LEU A 41 -21.36 4.65 -0.76
CA LEU A 41 -20.35 5.71 -0.74
C LEU A 41 -19.18 5.42 -1.69
N MET A 42 -18.82 4.15 -1.90
CA MET A 42 -17.82 3.75 -2.89
C MET A 42 -18.33 3.89 -4.31
N ALA A 43 -19.49 3.31 -4.61
CA ALA A 43 -20.05 3.28 -5.95
C ALA A 43 -20.33 4.69 -6.49
N PHE A 44 -20.63 5.63 -5.61
CA PHE A 44 -20.97 7.02 -5.95
C PHE A 44 -19.98 8.03 -5.37
N SER A 45 -18.75 7.62 -5.05
CA SER A 45 -17.75 8.49 -4.40
C SER A 45 -17.48 9.77 -5.18
N VAL A 46 -17.19 9.64 -6.48
CA VAL A 46 -16.93 10.77 -7.40
C VAL A 46 -18.09 11.77 -7.43
N PRO A 47 -19.35 11.38 -7.77
CA PRO A 47 -20.44 12.33 -7.77
C PRO A 47 -20.75 12.90 -6.38
N ILE A 48 -20.51 12.17 -5.28
CA ILE A 48 -20.68 12.71 -3.92
C ILE A 48 -19.60 13.75 -3.58
N GLN A 49 -18.36 13.55 -4.01
CA GLN A 49 -17.24 14.47 -3.77
C GLN A 49 -17.37 15.75 -4.59
N ASP A 50 -17.75 15.62 -5.87
CA ASP A 50 -17.69 16.74 -6.83
C ASP A 50 -18.98 17.55 -6.91
N SER A 51 -20.07 17.07 -6.30
CA SER A 51 -21.39 17.69 -6.44
C SER A 51 -21.90 18.32 -5.15
N ALA A 52 -22.66 19.42 -5.29
CA ALA A 52 -23.36 20.05 -4.18
C ALA A 52 -24.36 19.09 -3.51
N PRO A 53 -24.69 19.29 -2.22
CA PRO A 53 -25.39 18.28 -1.40
C PRO A 53 -26.71 17.74 -1.93
N HIS A 54 -27.45 18.56 -2.69
CA HIS A 54 -28.74 18.19 -3.27
C HIS A 54 -28.61 17.29 -4.51
N ILE A 55 -27.42 17.23 -5.12
CA ILE A 55 -27.18 16.47 -6.35
C ILE A 55 -26.92 14.99 -6.03
N TYR A 56 -26.25 14.64 -4.92
CA TYR A 56 -26.05 13.21 -4.64
C TYR A 56 -27.31 12.47 -4.17
N ILE A 57 -28.39 13.15 -3.72
CA ILE A 57 -29.69 12.47 -3.49
C ILE A 57 -30.17 11.83 -4.80
N SER A 58 -29.80 12.39 -5.95
CA SER A 58 -30.08 11.79 -7.25
C SER A 58 -29.31 10.50 -7.52
N SER A 59 -28.36 10.09 -6.67
CA SER A 59 -27.68 8.78 -6.77
C SER A 59 -28.43 7.63 -6.08
N LEU A 60 -29.35 7.93 -5.14
CA LEU A 60 -30.20 6.92 -4.48
C LEU A 60 -31.04 6.09 -5.47
N PRO A 61 -31.69 6.68 -6.49
CA PRO A 61 -32.40 5.90 -7.50
C PRO A 61 -31.52 4.93 -8.30
N PHE A 62 -30.20 5.15 -8.31
CA PHE A 62 -29.23 4.31 -9.02
C PHE A 62 -28.56 3.27 -8.12
N SER A 63 -28.82 3.26 -6.80
CA SER A 63 -28.34 2.19 -5.94
C SER A 63 -29.06 0.87 -6.26
N PRO A 64 -28.40 -0.28 -6.13
CA PRO A 64 -28.96 -1.59 -6.48
C PRO A 64 -30.30 -1.90 -5.82
N GLN A 65 -31.16 -2.65 -6.49
CA GLN A 65 -32.55 -2.86 -6.07
C GLN A 65 -32.71 -3.45 -4.66
N LYS A 66 -31.78 -4.32 -4.23
CA LYS A 66 -31.79 -4.96 -2.91
C LYS A 66 -31.08 -4.14 -1.83
N SER A 67 -30.51 -2.98 -2.17
CA SER A 67 -29.89 -2.09 -1.20
C SER A 67 -30.96 -1.56 -0.23
N VAL A 68 -30.61 -1.49 1.06
CA VAL A 68 -31.44 -0.84 2.08
C VAL A 68 -31.61 0.64 1.74
N LEU A 69 -30.56 1.28 1.20
CA LEU A 69 -30.65 2.66 0.74
C LEU A 69 -31.62 2.84 -0.43
N HIS A 70 -31.72 1.88 -1.34
CA HIS A 70 -32.72 1.92 -2.41
C HIS A 70 -34.14 1.78 -1.84
N THR A 71 -34.36 0.77 -1.01
CA THR A 71 -35.71 0.36 -0.57
C THR A 71 -36.28 1.23 0.55
N GLU A 72 -35.45 1.74 1.46
CA GLU A 72 -35.88 2.61 2.55
C GLU A 72 -35.64 4.08 2.22
N GLY A 73 -34.50 4.42 1.63
CA GLY A 73 -34.16 5.81 1.31
C GLY A 73 -35.15 6.45 0.33
N LEU A 74 -35.58 5.74 -0.72
CA LEU A 74 -36.57 6.29 -1.67
C LEU A 74 -37.96 6.51 -1.06
N LYS A 75 -38.29 5.85 0.07
CA LYS A 75 -39.57 6.10 0.77
C LYS A 75 -39.60 7.47 1.43
N GLU A 76 -38.43 7.99 1.84
CA GLU A 76 -38.32 9.31 2.46
C GLU A 76 -38.39 10.45 1.41
N TYR A 77 -38.04 10.17 0.14
CA TYR A 77 -37.98 11.16 -0.93
C TYR A 77 -38.99 10.86 -2.05
N MET A 78 -40.28 11.17 -1.82
CA MET A 78 -41.38 10.83 -2.73
C MET A 78 -41.33 11.47 -4.14
N ASN A 79 -40.51 12.50 -4.36
CA ASN A 79 -40.34 13.18 -5.66
C ASN A 79 -38.96 12.91 -6.29
N SER A 80 -38.43 11.69 -6.14
CA SER A 80 -37.16 11.29 -6.74
C SER A 80 -37.34 10.71 -8.15
N LEU A 81 -36.24 10.72 -8.92
CA LEU A 81 -36.17 9.96 -10.18
C LEU A 81 -36.47 8.47 -9.91
N ILE A 82 -37.14 7.80 -10.85
CA ILE A 82 -37.35 6.34 -10.79
C ILE A 82 -36.67 5.72 -12.00
N VAL A 83 -35.69 4.87 -11.74
CA VAL A 83 -35.02 4.07 -12.78
C VAL A 83 -35.80 2.77 -12.96
N THR A 84 -36.45 2.59 -14.12
CA THR A 84 -37.35 1.44 -14.35
C THR A 84 -36.65 0.22 -14.95
N ARG A 85 -35.44 0.38 -15.50
CA ARG A 85 -34.64 -0.68 -16.13
C ARG A 85 -33.14 -0.39 -15.98
N GLY A 86 -32.32 -1.45 -15.98
CA GLY A 86 -30.85 -1.33 -16.00
C GLY A 86 -30.18 -1.20 -14.63
N LEU A 87 -30.96 -1.24 -13.54
CA LEU A 87 -30.43 -1.33 -12.18
C LEU A 87 -29.91 -2.73 -11.88
N GLU A 88 -28.71 -2.81 -11.29
CA GLU A 88 -28.19 -4.06 -10.74
C GLU A 88 -29.01 -4.50 -9.51
N GLU A 89 -29.11 -5.80 -9.23
CA GLU A 89 -29.82 -6.28 -8.04
C GLU A 89 -29.05 -6.01 -6.75
N THR A 90 -27.72 -6.13 -6.79
CA THR A 90 -26.80 -5.91 -5.67
C THR A 90 -25.59 -5.14 -6.14
N PHE A 91 -24.86 -4.49 -5.22
CA PHE A 91 -23.60 -3.86 -5.57
C PHE A 91 -22.64 -4.91 -6.15
N ARG A 92 -21.84 -4.53 -7.16
CA ARG A 92 -20.72 -5.37 -7.60
C ARG A 92 -19.85 -5.72 -6.40
N GLU A 93 -19.46 -6.99 -6.31
CA GLU A 93 -18.45 -7.38 -5.34
C GLU A 93 -17.15 -6.64 -5.66
N LEU A 94 -16.51 -6.08 -4.63
CA LEU A 94 -15.15 -5.56 -4.77
C LEU A 94 -14.27 -6.68 -5.34
N PRO A 95 -13.40 -6.39 -6.31
CA PRO A 95 -12.59 -7.42 -6.93
C PRO A 95 -11.80 -8.16 -5.84
N ARG A 96 -11.98 -9.48 -5.78
CA ARG A 96 -11.25 -10.34 -4.83
C ARG A 96 -9.76 -10.44 -5.16
N THR A 97 -9.39 -10.02 -6.39
CA THR A 97 -8.04 -10.11 -6.94
C THR A 97 -7.76 -8.86 -7.78
N LEU A 98 -6.60 -8.23 -7.57
CA LEU A 98 -6.10 -7.13 -8.40
C LEU A 98 -5.43 -7.71 -9.65
N LEU A 99 -5.94 -7.37 -10.83
CA LEU A 99 -5.47 -7.90 -12.11
C LEU A 99 -4.81 -6.79 -12.93
N GLY A 100 -3.60 -7.05 -13.43
CA GLY A 100 -2.92 -6.13 -14.37
C GLY A 100 -1.45 -6.46 -14.62
N HIS A 101 -0.74 -7.00 -13.64
CA HIS A 101 0.62 -7.49 -13.86
C HIS A 101 0.64 -8.66 -14.86
N GLN A 102 1.69 -8.71 -15.68
CA GLN A 102 1.93 -9.78 -16.66
C GLN A 102 2.94 -10.83 -16.16
N GLY A 103 3.44 -10.65 -14.94
CA GLY A 103 4.34 -11.57 -14.25
C GLY A 103 3.96 -11.72 -12.78
N SER A 104 4.59 -12.68 -12.10
CA SER A 104 4.35 -12.90 -10.67
C SER A 104 4.57 -11.61 -9.87
N VAL A 105 3.64 -11.32 -8.97
CA VAL A 105 3.78 -10.24 -7.99
C VAL A 105 4.75 -10.72 -6.91
N THR A 106 5.79 -9.96 -6.68
CA THR A 106 6.93 -10.29 -5.80
C THR A 106 6.88 -9.51 -4.50
N ALA A 107 6.33 -8.29 -4.54
CA ALA A 107 6.18 -7.43 -3.37
C ALA A 107 4.90 -6.61 -3.43
N VAL A 108 4.35 -6.32 -2.25
CA VAL A 108 3.16 -5.48 -2.06
C VAL A 108 3.32 -4.62 -0.81
N SER A 109 2.77 -3.42 -0.83
CA SER A 109 2.72 -2.54 0.34
C SER A 109 1.47 -1.67 0.31
N PHE A 110 0.91 -1.37 1.49
CA PHE A 110 -0.15 -0.37 1.64
C PHE A 110 0.45 1.01 1.84
N SER A 111 -0.23 2.05 1.35
CA SER A 111 0.06 3.41 1.77
C SER A 111 -0.23 3.58 3.28
N PRO A 112 0.41 4.55 3.96
CA PRO A 112 0.21 4.75 5.40
C PRO A 112 -1.24 5.02 5.81
N ASP A 113 -2.01 5.68 4.94
CA ASP A 113 -3.44 5.96 5.13
C ASP A 113 -4.35 4.78 4.72
N GLY A 114 -3.78 3.71 4.16
CA GLY A 114 -4.46 2.51 3.72
C GLY A 114 -5.35 2.69 2.48
N THR A 115 -5.27 3.83 1.79
CA THR A 115 -6.13 4.13 0.63
C THR A 115 -5.56 3.59 -0.68
N ARG A 116 -4.25 3.34 -0.73
CA ARG A 116 -3.54 2.82 -1.91
C ARG A 116 -2.77 1.55 -1.59
N ILE A 117 -2.59 0.73 -2.62
CA ILE A 117 -1.68 -0.41 -2.63
C ILE A 117 -0.64 -0.16 -3.72
N VAL A 118 0.62 -0.48 -3.45
CA VAL A 118 1.67 -0.57 -4.46
C VAL A 118 2.15 -2.01 -4.59
N SER A 119 2.43 -2.47 -5.80
CA SER A 119 2.96 -3.81 -6.07
C SER A 119 4.12 -3.78 -7.06
N GLY A 120 5.14 -4.61 -6.81
CA GLY A 120 6.25 -4.90 -7.73
C GLY A 120 6.09 -6.29 -8.34
N SER A 121 6.63 -6.50 -9.55
CA SER A 121 6.46 -7.75 -10.30
C SER A 121 7.69 -8.16 -11.12
N LEU A 122 7.73 -9.44 -11.48
CA LEU A 122 8.63 -10.00 -12.49
C LEU A 122 8.42 -9.41 -13.89
N ASP A 123 7.30 -8.73 -14.15
CA ASP A 123 7.10 -7.96 -15.38
C ASP A 123 7.87 -6.63 -15.42
N ARG A 124 8.71 -6.38 -14.39
CA ARG A 124 9.60 -5.21 -14.27
C ARG A 124 8.88 -3.89 -14.00
N THR A 125 7.57 -3.96 -13.77
CA THR A 125 6.76 -2.77 -13.48
C THR A 125 6.40 -2.70 -12.01
N ILE A 126 6.11 -1.48 -11.58
CA ILE A 126 5.39 -1.23 -10.34
C ILE A 126 3.99 -0.74 -10.71
N ARG A 127 2.99 -1.15 -9.94
CA ARG A 127 1.60 -0.68 -10.14
C ARG A 127 1.05 -0.14 -8.84
N GLN A 128 0.28 0.93 -8.95
CA GLN A 128 -0.53 1.46 -7.87
C GLN A 128 -1.99 1.07 -8.07
N TRP A 129 -2.68 0.85 -6.97
CA TRP A 129 -4.08 0.44 -6.94
C TRP A 129 -4.81 1.23 -5.88
N ASP A 130 -6.06 1.56 -6.18
CA ASP A 130 -6.98 2.02 -5.16
C ASP A 130 -7.32 0.81 -4.27
N ALA A 131 -7.00 0.91 -2.98
CA ALA A 131 -7.11 -0.20 -2.04
C ALA A 131 -8.56 -0.66 -1.83
N GLU A 132 -9.52 0.19 -2.18
CA GLU A 132 -10.93 -0.05 -1.92
C GLU A 132 -11.65 -0.60 -3.14
N THR A 133 -11.44 -0.01 -4.32
CA THR A 133 -12.05 -0.41 -5.59
C THR A 133 -11.24 -1.48 -6.32
N GLY A 134 -9.95 -1.61 -6.00
CA GLY A 134 -9.00 -2.47 -6.69
C GLY A 134 -8.70 -2.04 -8.12
N GLN A 135 -9.09 -0.82 -8.51
CA GLN A 135 -8.75 -0.26 -9.82
C GLN A 135 -7.30 0.23 -9.84
N PRO A 136 -6.61 0.09 -10.99
CA PRO A 136 -5.27 0.65 -11.14
C PRO A 136 -5.32 2.19 -11.05
N LEU A 137 -4.36 2.76 -10.33
CA LEU A 137 -4.15 4.21 -10.23
C LEU A 137 -3.05 4.61 -11.22
N GLY A 138 -3.47 5.02 -12.42
CA GLY A 138 -2.57 5.41 -13.50
C GLY A 138 -1.93 4.24 -14.24
N GLU A 139 -0.94 4.57 -15.07
CA GLU A 139 -0.16 3.60 -15.84
C GLU A 139 0.89 2.90 -14.96
N PRO A 140 1.37 1.70 -15.37
CA PRO A 140 2.47 1.04 -14.67
C PRO A 140 3.71 1.93 -14.64
N LEU A 141 4.34 2.04 -13.48
CA LEU A 141 5.58 2.77 -13.31
C LEU A 141 6.70 1.91 -13.90
N GLN A 142 7.37 2.45 -14.92
CA GLN A 142 8.42 1.79 -15.70
C GLN A 142 9.75 2.49 -15.51
N GLY A 143 10.82 1.70 -15.46
CA GLY A 143 12.19 2.23 -15.35
C GLY A 143 13.21 1.18 -14.94
N HIS A 144 12.78 0.15 -14.18
CA HIS A 144 13.65 -0.99 -13.88
C HIS A 144 13.87 -1.86 -15.12
N GLU A 145 15.10 -2.35 -15.29
CA GLU A 145 15.48 -3.20 -16.44
C GLU A 145 15.16 -4.68 -16.21
N TYR A 146 15.00 -5.08 -14.95
CA TYR A 146 14.69 -6.43 -14.50
C TYR A 146 13.58 -6.43 -13.44
N SER A 147 13.27 -7.61 -12.90
CA SER A 147 12.22 -7.82 -11.89
C SER A 147 12.30 -6.82 -10.75
N VAL A 148 11.15 -6.30 -10.32
CA VAL A 148 11.06 -5.49 -9.10
C VAL A 148 10.83 -6.46 -7.95
N ASN A 149 11.71 -6.51 -6.96
CA ASN A 149 11.64 -7.51 -5.88
C ASN A 149 11.07 -6.93 -4.59
N ALA A 150 11.15 -5.61 -4.40
CA ALA A 150 10.67 -4.94 -3.20
C ALA A 150 10.06 -3.58 -3.54
N VAL A 151 9.01 -3.20 -2.81
CA VAL A 151 8.36 -1.89 -2.89
C VAL A 151 7.93 -1.42 -1.50
N ALA A 152 7.99 -0.13 -1.23
CA ALA A 152 7.48 0.47 0.00
C ALA A 152 7.00 1.91 -0.23
N PHE A 153 6.00 2.35 0.54
CA PHE A 153 5.63 3.75 0.64
C PHE A 153 6.48 4.47 1.69
N SER A 154 6.72 5.76 1.49
CA SER A 154 7.22 6.65 2.55
C SER A 154 6.17 6.83 3.65
N PRO A 155 6.58 7.20 4.88
CA PRO A 155 5.66 7.35 6.02
C PRO A 155 4.58 8.43 5.83
N ASP A 156 4.85 9.45 5.02
CA ASP A 156 3.90 10.50 4.61
C ASP A 156 3.05 10.09 3.39
N GLY A 157 3.36 8.94 2.77
CA GLY A 157 2.67 8.40 1.61
C GLY A 157 2.94 9.14 0.30
N THR A 158 3.85 10.11 0.27
CA THR A 158 4.09 10.94 -0.91
C THR A 158 5.06 10.29 -1.91
N ARG A 159 5.89 9.35 -1.45
CA ARG A 159 6.90 8.67 -2.24
C ARG A 159 6.73 7.16 -2.19
N ILE A 160 7.19 6.51 -3.25
CA ILE A 160 7.36 5.06 -3.34
C ILE A 160 8.85 4.79 -3.56
N VAL A 161 9.39 3.77 -2.92
CA VAL A 161 10.72 3.24 -3.20
C VAL A 161 10.62 1.81 -3.70
N SER A 162 11.48 1.42 -4.64
CA SER A 162 11.54 0.07 -5.20
C SER A 162 12.95 -0.46 -5.33
N GLY A 163 13.16 -1.74 -5.04
CA GLY A 163 14.41 -2.46 -5.27
C GLY A 163 14.24 -3.53 -6.35
N SER A 164 15.25 -3.72 -7.19
CA SER A 164 15.17 -4.60 -8.37
C SER A 164 16.37 -5.52 -8.54
N SER A 165 16.18 -6.58 -9.33
CA SER A 165 17.24 -7.43 -9.86
C SER A 165 18.19 -6.72 -10.83
N ASP A 166 17.91 -5.47 -11.21
CA ASP A 166 18.86 -4.61 -11.93
C ASP A 166 19.93 -3.97 -11.01
N SER A 167 19.94 -4.36 -9.74
CA SER A 167 20.86 -3.87 -8.69
C SER A 167 20.67 -2.40 -8.32
N THR A 168 19.60 -1.77 -8.80
CA THR A 168 19.27 -0.38 -8.46
C THR A 168 18.09 -0.29 -7.50
N ILE A 169 18.04 0.83 -6.79
CA ILE A 169 16.84 1.30 -6.09
C ILE A 169 16.32 2.52 -6.83
N ARG A 170 15.01 2.67 -6.94
CA ARG A 170 14.37 3.84 -7.56
C ARG A 170 13.35 4.45 -6.62
N GLN A 171 13.26 5.77 -6.66
CA GLN A 171 12.22 6.53 -5.98
C GLN A 171 11.21 7.05 -6.99
N TRP A 172 9.95 7.13 -6.58
CA TRP A 172 8.83 7.56 -7.41
C TRP A 172 7.96 8.52 -6.62
N ASP A 173 7.48 9.55 -7.28
CA ASP A 173 6.40 10.38 -6.75
C ASP A 173 5.10 9.56 -6.80
N ALA A 174 4.45 9.38 -5.65
CA ALA A 174 3.30 8.48 -5.52
C ALA A 174 2.05 9.02 -6.23
N GLU A 175 1.93 10.32 -6.42
CA GLU A 175 0.77 10.95 -7.05
C GLU A 175 0.84 10.90 -8.58
N THR A 176 2.00 11.25 -9.11
CA THR A 176 2.24 11.37 -10.55
C THR A 176 2.77 10.08 -11.18
N GLY A 177 3.31 9.16 -10.36
CA GLY A 177 3.98 7.94 -10.82
C GLY A 177 5.31 8.18 -11.53
N GLN A 178 5.83 9.41 -11.50
CA GLN A 178 7.09 9.76 -12.15
C GLN A 178 8.30 9.38 -11.29
N PRO A 179 9.44 9.00 -11.90
CA PRO A 179 10.69 8.84 -11.17
C PRO A 179 11.10 10.14 -10.44
N SER A 180 11.49 10.00 -9.18
CA SER A 180 12.01 11.10 -8.35
C SER A 180 13.53 11.02 -8.27
N GLY A 181 14.20 11.51 -9.32
CA GLY A 181 15.66 11.50 -9.44
C GLY A 181 16.23 10.29 -10.18
N GLU A 182 17.55 10.18 -10.19
CA GLU A 182 18.29 9.09 -10.83
C GLU A 182 18.24 7.80 -9.99
N PRO A 183 18.46 6.62 -10.60
CA PRO A 183 18.55 5.37 -9.86
C PRO A 183 19.68 5.41 -8.83
N LEU A 184 19.38 4.93 -7.63
CA LEU A 184 20.32 4.74 -6.53
C LEU A 184 21.20 3.53 -6.86
N GLN A 185 22.47 3.78 -7.15
CA GLN A 185 23.45 2.77 -7.52
C GLN A 185 24.46 2.54 -6.40
N GLY A 186 24.85 1.28 -6.21
CA GLY A 186 25.90 0.91 -5.27
C GLY A 186 25.88 -0.55 -4.86
N HIS A 187 24.71 -1.21 -4.92
CA HIS A 187 24.65 -2.67 -4.78
C HIS A 187 25.24 -3.36 -6.00
N GLU A 188 25.93 -4.48 -5.78
CA GLU A 188 26.55 -5.27 -6.87
C GLU A 188 25.61 -6.32 -7.45
N TYR A 189 24.59 -6.70 -6.68
CA TYR A 189 23.58 -7.69 -7.06
C TYR A 189 22.16 -7.21 -6.70
N SER A 190 21.17 -8.04 -7.07
CA SER A 190 19.75 -7.81 -6.87
C SER A 190 19.41 -7.23 -5.50
N VAL A 191 18.66 -6.14 -5.50
CA VAL A 191 18.09 -5.56 -4.29
C VAL A 191 16.80 -6.30 -3.98
N ASN A 192 16.76 -6.97 -2.83
CA ASN A 192 15.67 -7.86 -2.43
C ASN A 192 14.74 -7.22 -1.40
N ALA A 193 15.22 -6.19 -0.69
CA ALA A 193 14.45 -5.49 0.33
C ALA A 193 14.70 -3.99 0.27
N VAL A 194 13.64 -3.20 0.47
CA VAL A 194 13.73 -1.75 0.66
C VAL A 194 12.75 -1.31 1.75
N ALA A 195 13.11 -0.30 2.52
CA ALA A 195 12.26 0.34 3.52
C ALA A 195 12.62 1.82 3.68
N PHE A 196 11.65 2.64 4.06
CA PHE A 196 11.91 3.98 4.59
C PHE A 196 12.13 3.93 6.09
N SER A 197 12.96 4.84 6.62
CA SER A 197 12.97 5.15 8.04
C SER A 197 11.62 5.77 8.47
N PRO A 198 11.23 5.67 9.75
CA PRO A 198 9.94 6.19 10.23
C PRO A 198 9.75 7.70 10.06
N ASP A 199 10.85 8.45 10.06
CA ASP A 199 10.87 9.90 9.79
C ASP A 199 10.89 10.22 8.28
N GLY A 200 11.04 9.21 7.42
CA GLY A 200 11.07 9.34 5.97
C GLY A 200 12.35 9.96 5.41
N THR A 201 13.39 10.17 6.24
CA THR A 201 14.63 10.83 5.81
C THR A 201 15.64 9.88 5.19
N ARG A 202 15.53 8.58 5.47
CA ARG A 202 16.45 7.55 4.97
C ARG A 202 15.71 6.45 4.23
N ILE A 203 16.38 5.86 3.26
CA ILE A 203 16.02 4.60 2.63
C ILE A 203 17.05 3.56 3.08
N ILE A 204 16.58 2.37 3.41
CA ILE A 204 17.44 1.22 3.72
C ILE A 204 17.16 0.13 2.70
N SER A 205 18.22 -0.49 2.21
CA SER A 205 18.14 -1.58 1.24
C SER A 205 18.96 -2.78 1.66
N GLY A 206 18.42 -3.97 1.40
CA GLY A 206 19.11 -5.25 1.54
C GLY A 206 19.26 -5.93 0.19
N SER A 207 20.44 -6.49 -0.08
CA SER A 207 20.78 -7.08 -1.38
C SER A 207 21.34 -8.49 -1.27
N TRP A 208 21.31 -9.17 -2.41
CA TRP A 208 22.01 -10.43 -2.62
C TRP A 208 23.54 -10.29 -2.58
N ASP A 209 24.09 -9.06 -2.58
CA ASP A 209 25.50 -8.81 -2.30
C ASP A 209 25.88 -8.96 -0.81
N SER A 210 24.94 -9.44 0.01
CA SER A 210 25.08 -9.64 1.45
C SER A 210 25.30 -8.36 2.25
N THR A 211 25.05 -7.19 1.64
CA THR A 211 25.15 -5.90 2.31
C THR A 211 23.79 -5.25 2.56
N ILE A 212 23.78 -4.40 3.58
CA ILE A 212 22.71 -3.43 3.81
C ILE A 212 23.27 -2.06 3.53
N ARG A 213 22.53 -1.23 2.80
CA ARG A 213 22.93 0.16 2.51
C ARG A 213 21.88 1.13 3.00
N GLN A 214 22.33 2.31 3.39
CA GLN A 214 21.48 3.43 3.76
C GLN A 214 21.67 4.55 2.73
N TRP A 215 20.59 5.26 2.44
CA TRP A 215 20.55 6.34 1.46
C TRP A 215 19.79 7.50 2.05
N ASP A 216 20.25 8.71 1.77
CA ASP A 216 19.48 9.92 2.05
C ASP A 216 18.29 9.98 1.08
N ALA A 217 17.07 10.04 1.62
CA ALA A 217 15.87 9.90 0.82
C ALA A 217 15.61 11.11 -0.09
N GLU A 218 16.17 12.28 0.22
CA GLU A 218 15.97 13.50 -0.57
C GLU A 218 16.99 13.59 -1.71
N THR A 219 18.26 13.35 -1.40
CA THR A 219 19.38 13.54 -2.33
C THR A 219 19.74 12.26 -3.08
N GLY A 220 19.32 11.10 -2.59
CA GLY A 220 19.71 9.80 -3.12
C GLY A 220 21.18 9.44 -2.89
N GLN A 221 21.89 10.15 -2.01
CA GLN A 221 23.29 9.84 -1.73
C GLN A 221 23.42 8.71 -0.70
N PRO A 222 24.44 7.84 -0.82
CA PRO A 222 24.68 6.83 0.19
C PRO A 222 25.08 7.48 1.53
N LEU A 223 24.51 6.97 2.61
CA LEU A 223 24.80 7.38 3.99
C LEU A 223 25.78 6.39 4.61
N GLY A 224 27.06 6.73 4.56
CA GLY A 224 28.14 5.91 5.13
C GLY A 224 28.51 4.69 4.27
N GLU A 225 29.29 3.80 4.87
CA GLU A 225 29.73 2.56 4.23
C GLU A 225 28.65 1.45 4.32
N PRO A 226 28.66 0.48 3.39
CA PRO A 226 27.74 -0.66 3.44
C PRO A 226 27.89 -1.44 4.75
N LEU A 227 26.77 -1.79 5.37
CA LEU A 227 26.77 -2.62 6.56
C LEU A 227 26.99 -4.06 6.13
N GLN A 228 28.10 -4.62 6.60
CA GLN A 228 28.50 -5.99 6.34
C GLN A 228 28.32 -6.81 7.62
N GLY A 229 27.97 -8.09 7.46
CA GLY A 229 27.77 -8.97 8.60
C GLY A 229 27.01 -10.24 8.25
N HIS A 230 26.19 -10.21 7.20
CA HIS A 230 25.56 -11.41 6.69
C HIS A 230 26.52 -12.16 5.75
N GLU A 231 26.56 -13.49 5.87
CA GLU A 231 27.33 -14.35 4.96
C GLU A 231 26.59 -14.62 3.64
N TYR A 232 25.27 -14.39 3.61
CA TYR A 232 24.40 -14.64 2.47
C TYR A 232 23.45 -13.47 2.21
N SER A 233 22.71 -13.53 1.10
CA SER A 233 21.66 -12.59 0.69
C SER A 233 20.84 -12.05 1.84
N VAL A 234 20.67 -10.73 1.89
CA VAL A 234 19.70 -10.06 2.76
C VAL A 234 18.33 -10.08 2.08
N ASN A 235 17.31 -10.57 2.76
CA ASN A 235 15.99 -10.79 2.16
C ASN A 235 14.92 -9.82 2.63
N ALA A 236 15.00 -9.35 3.88
CA ALA A 236 14.15 -8.33 4.43
C ALA A 236 14.97 -7.38 5.29
N VAL A 237 14.49 -6.14 5.35
CA VAL A 237 15.00 -5.09 6.23
C VAL A 237 13.82 -4.37 6.86
N ALA A 238 13.98 -3.92 8.10
CA ALA A 238 12.98 -3.13 8.81
C ALA A 238 13.64 -2.13 9.76
N CYS A 239 13.02 -0.96 9.92
CA CYS A 239 13.40 0.00 10.96
C CYS A 239 12.60 -0.22 12.25
N SER A 240 13.24 0.05 13.38
CA SER A 240 12.52 0.28 14.63
C SER A 240 11.62 1.53 14.52
N PRO A 241 10.50 1.60 15.26
CA PRO A 241 9.58 2.74 15.20
C PRO A 241 10.20 4.09 15.58
N ASP A 242 11.24 4.09 16.40
CA ASP A 242 12.01 5.28 16.80
C ASP A 242 13.14 5.61 15.81
N GLY A 243 13.34 4.79 14.77
CA GLY A 243 14.34 4.99 13.73
C GLY A 243 15.78 4.74 14.17
N THR A 244 16.02 4.23 15.38
CA THR A 244 17.37 4.06 15.94
C THR A 244 18.04 2.74 15.55
N GLN A 245 17.25 1.75 15.10
CA GLN A 245 17.73 0.41 14.80
C GLN A 245 17.23 -0.09 13.46
N VAL A 246 18.06 -0.89 12.79
CA VAL A 246 17.72 -1.65 11.59
C VAL A 246 17.80 -3.13 11.91
N VAL A 247 16.73 -3.86 11.60
CA VAL A 247 16.71 -5.33 11.60
C VAL A 247 16.84 -5.83 10.17
N SER A 248 17.63 -6.88 9.99
CA SER A 248 17.80 -7.58 8.72
C SER A 248 17.86 -9.08 8.92
N ASP A 249 17.35 -9.83 7.95
CA ASP A 249 17.47 -11.28 7.90
C ASP A 249 18.23 -11.74 6.65
N SER A 250 18.87 -12.90 6.77
CA SER A 250 19.62 -13.52 5.69
C SER A 250 19.26 -14.99 5.52
N ILE A 251 19.41 -15.49 4.28
CA ILE A 251 19.19 -16.92 3.93
C ILE A 251 19.96 -17.85 4.87
N GLY A 252 21.12 -17.43 5.38
CA GLY A 252 21.94 -18.20 6.32
C GLY A 252 21.46 -18.21 7.77
N THR A 253 20.15 -18.11 8.01
CA THR A 253 19.48 -18.17 9.34
C THR A 253 19.95 -17.12 10.35
N THR A 254 20.55 -16.01 9.89
CA THR A 254 21.00 -14.91 10.76
C THR A 254 20.01 -13.76 10.74
N ILE A 255 19.70 -13.24 11.93
CA ILE A 255 19.01 -11.96 12.11
C ILE A 255 20.01 -10.99 12.74
N GLN A 256 20.21 -9.84 12.12
CA GLN A 256 21.09 -8.79 12.64
C GLN A 256 20.27 -7.57 13.04
N ILE A 257 20.65 -6.96 14.16
CA ILE A 257 20.17 -5.68 14.63
C ILE A 257 21.36 -4.73 14.61
N SER A 258 21.31 -3.69 13.80
CA SER A 258 22.33 -2.66 13.71
C SER A 258 21.79 -1.29 14.11
N SER A 259 22.67 -0.43 14.58
CA SER A 259 22.38 0.99 14.79
C SER A 259 22.13 1.66 13.44
N SER A 260 21.05 2.44 13.34
CA SER A 260 20.76 3.18 12.10
C SER A 260 21.76 4.29 11.82
N ASP A 261 22.40 4.87 12.84
CA ASP A 261 23.25 6.06 12.66
C ASP A 261 24.66 5.75 12.19
N ASN A 262 25.26 4.66 12.69
CA ASN A 262 26.64 4.29 12.37
C ASN A 262 26.76 2.86 11.84
N GLY A 263 25.65 2.11 11.76
CA GLY A 263 25.67 0.77 11.21
C GLY A 263 26.26 -0.31 12.10
N GLU A 264 26.66 0.03 13.32
CA GLU A 264 27.29 -0.92 14.23
C GLU A 264 26.30 -2.03 14.60
N SER A 265 26.72 -3.29 14.46
CA SER A 265 25.94 -4.44 14.89
C SER A 265 25.76 -4.40 16.41
N ILE A 266 24.51 -4.21 16.84
CA ILE A 266 24.10 -4.22 18.25
C ILE A 266 23.91 -5.68 18.71
N LEU A 267 23.30 -6.50 17.87
CA LEU A 267 22.93 -7.87 18.22
C LEU A 267 22.85 -8.76 16.98
N ASN A 268 23.48 -9.94 17.03
CA ASN A 268 23.46 -10.92 15.96
C ASN A 268 22.90 -12.25 16.50
N ILE A 269 21.74 -12.67 15.98
CA ILE A 269 21.10 -13.93 16.35
C ILE A 269 21.36 -14.91 15.22
N SER A 270 22.20 -15.91 15.48
CA SER A 270 22.36 -17.05 14.58
C SER A 270 21.45 -18.18 15.05
N LEU A 271 20.39 -18.46 14.29
CA LEU A 271 19.56 -19.65 14.50
C LEU A 271 20.29 -20.85 13.88
N ILE A 272 21.34 -21.33 14.55
CA ILE A 272 21.90 -22.64 14.25
C ILE A 272 20.97 -23.65 14.92
N CYS A 273 20.20 -24.40 14.12
CA CYS A 273 19.66 -25.68 14.57
C CYS A 273 20.85 -26.63 14.81
N SER A 274 21.46 -26.58 16.00
CA SER A 274 22.29 -27.66 16.48
C SER A 274 21.37 -28.83 16.84
N VAL A 275 21.09 -29.68 15.85
CA VAL A 275 20.76 -31.08 16.14
C VAL A 275 22.06 -31.72 16.64
N SER A 276 22.38 -31.51 17.91
CA SER A 276 23.29 -32.40 18.61
C SER A 276 22.51 -33.69 18.88
N LEU A 277 22.72 -34.71 18.05
CA LEU A 277 22.38 -36.07 18.42
C LEU A 277 23.20 -36.46 19.66
N LEU A 278 22.49 -36.70 20.76
CA LEU A 278 22.84 -37.66 21.80
C LEU A 278 21.60 -38.51 22.09
#